data_AF-A0A955SD62-F1
#
_entry.id   AF-A0A955SD62-F1
#
_cell.length_a   1.000
_cell.length_b   1.000
_cell.length_c   1.000
_cell.angle_alpha   90.00
_cell.angle_beta   90.00
_cell.angle_gamma   90.00
#
_symmetry.space_group_name_H-M   'P 1'
#
loop_
_entity.id
_entity.type
_entity.pdbx_description
1 polymer ?
#
loop_
_entity_poly.entity_id
_entity_poly.type
_entity_poly.pdbx_seq_one_letter_code
_entity_poly.pdbx_strand_id
1 'polypeptide(L)'
;MSLAILGLTVGTAYSSDWPQWGGDPTKNMASEEKGIVDHFKPGETTGDDETVDMSTTKNVKWVAKLGSQAYGNVTIADGRVYVGTNNESPRDPKHEGDHGNVYCLDEKTGDFLWQLVVPKLGAGKVSDWEFLGICSSPAVVGDRVFVVTNRCEVVC
;
A
#
# COMPACT_ATOMS: atom_id res chain seq x y z
N MET A 1 -11.54 -54.72 2.43
CA MET A 1 -11.14 -53.65 1.49
C MET A 1 -11.11 -52.36 2.30
N SER A 2 -9.96 -52.04 2.90
CA SER A 2 -9.84 -50.89 3.80
C SER A 2 -9.52 -49.64 3.00
N LEU A 3 -10.40 -48.64 3.09
CA LEU A 3 -10.24 -47.33 2.48
C LEU A 3 -9.43 -46.45 3.46
N ALA A 4 -8.19 -46.14 3.11
CA ALA A 4 -7.38 -45.17 3.86
C ALA A 4 -7.70 -43.76 3.36
N ILE A 5 -8.26 -42.91 4.23
CA ILE A 5 -8.49 -41.49 3.94
C ILE A 5 -7.20 -40.75 4.27
N LEU A 6 -6.49 -40.31 3.23
CA LEU A 6 -5.32 -39.45 3.35
C LEU A 6 -5.81 -38.03 3.67
N GLY A 7 -5.72 -37.62 4.94
CA GLY A 7 -6.06 -36.26 5.36
C GLY A 7 -5.04 -35.26 4.81
N LEU A 8 -5.43 -34.45 3.82
CA LEU A 8 -4.65 -33.29 3.40
C LEU A 8 -4.65 -32.25 4.53
N THR A 9 -3.54 -32.10 5.23
CA THR A 9 -3.31 -30.93 6.09
C THR A 9 -3.04 -29.72 5.19
N VAL A 10 -4.06 -28.89 4.96
CA VAL A 10 -3.87 -27.57 4.37
C VAL A 10 -3.19 -26.70 5.44
N GLY A 11 -1.90 -26.43 5.27
CA GLY A 11 -1.19 -25.47 6.11
C GLY A 11 -1.76 -24.08 5.87
N THR A 12 -2.25 -23.44 6.92
CA THR A 12 -2.56 -22.00 6.88
C THR A 12 -1.23 -21.25 7.01
N ALA A 13 -0.81 -20.59 5.94
CA ALA A 13 0.27 -19.61 6.02
C ALA A 13 -0.33 -18.34 6.65
N TYR A 14 0.17 -17.96 7.82
CA TYR A 14 -0.10 -16.67 8.43
C TYR A 14 1.09 -15.77 8.11
N SER A 15 0.85 -14.71 7.33
CA SER A 15 1.84 -13.63 7.17
C SER A 15 1.75 -12.72 8.38
N SER A 16 2.89 -12.24 8.85
CA SER A 16 2.97 -11.25 9.93
C SER A 16 2.67 -9.85 9.42
N ASP A 17 2.01 -9.05 10.26
CA ASP A 17 1.81 -7.63 10.01
C ASP A 17 3.15 -6.88 10.00
N TRP A 18 3.17 -5.75 9.28
CA TRP A 18 4.24 -4.76 9.27
C TRP A 18 3.65 -3.39 9.65
N PRO A 19 3.26 -3.19 10.93
CA PRO A 19 2.39 -2.08 11.34
C PRO A 19 3.09 -0.72 11.40
N GLN A 20 4.41 -0.64 11.21
CA GLN A 20 5.15 0.62 11.26
C GLN A 20 6.47 0.51 10.49
N TRP A 21 7.08 1.65 10.18
CA TRP A 21 8.44 1.67 9.65
C TRP A 21 9.38 0.86 10.55
N GLY A 22 10.18 -0.05 9.99
CA GLY A 22 11.02 -0.94 10.79
C GLY A 22 10.36 -2.24 11.26
N GLY A 23 9.08 -2.46 10.96
CA GLY A 23 8.31 -3.64 11.36
C GLY A 23 7.83 -3.58 12.80
N ASP A 24 8.74 -3.32 13.73
CA ASP A 24 8.48 -3.34 15.17
C ASP A 24 9.21 -2.17 15.90
N PRO A 25 9.16 -2.10 17.25
CA PRO A 25 9.90 -1.09 18.01
C PRO A 25 11.44 -1.18 17.91
N THR A 26 12.00 -2.31 17.45
CA THR A 26 13.46 -2.49 17.28
C THR A 26 13.99 -1.81 16.02
N LYS A 27 13.12 -1.56 15.02
CA LYS A 27 13.47 -0.91 13.74
C LYS A 27 14.56 -1.64 12.95
N ASN A 28 14.65 -2.96 13.10
CA ASN A 28 15.70 -3.76 12.47
C ASN A 28 15.44 -4.10 10.98
N MET A 29 14.25 -3.77 10.44
CA MET A 29 13.85 -4.05 9.06
C MET A 29 13.97 -5.54 8.67
N ALA A 30 13.88 -6.45 9.64
CA ALA A 30 13.98 -7.89 9.42
C ALA A 30 12.59 -8.52 9.32
N SER A 31 12.36 -9.29 8.26
CA SER A 31 11.17 -10.13 8.12
C SER A 31 11.53 -11.59 8.44
N GLU A 32 10.69 -12.24 9.24
CA GLU A 32 10.83 -13.67 9.53
C GLU A 32 10.22 -14.57 8.44
N GLU A 33 9.48 -13.99 7.50
CA GLU A 33 8.76 -14.70 6.44
C GLU A 33 9.67 -15.67 5.66
N LYS A 34 9.09 -16.81 5.28
CA LYS A 34 9.78 -17.90 4.57
C LYS A 34 9.06 -18.21 3.27
N GLY A 35 9.75 -18.86 2.34
CA GLY A 35 9.17 -19.23 1.05
C GLY A 35 8.83 -18.03 0.15
N ILE A 36 9.52 -16.90 0.36
CA ILE A 36 9.37 -15.70 -0.46
C ILE A 36 9.80 -16.02 -1.88
N VAL A 37 8.99 -15.61 -2.86
CA VAL A 37 9.35 -15.68 -4.28
C VAL A 37 10.54 -14.79 -4.56
N ASP A 38 11.58 -15.33 -5.19
CA ASP A 38 12.82 -14.61 -5.52
C ASP A 38 12.79 -13.94 -6.90
N HIS A 39 11.71 -14.16 -7.66
CA HIS A 39 11.51 -13.58 -8.97
C HIS A 39 10.03 -13.29 -9.23
N PHE A 40 9.76 -12.19 -9.94
CA PHE A 40 8.44 -11.84 -10.44
C PHE A 40 8.55 -11.19 -11.81
N LYS A 41 7.43 -11.18 -12.55
CA LYS A 41 7.26 -10.35 -13.74
C LYS A 41 6.11 -9.38 -13.48
N PRO A 42 6.34 -8.05 -13.52
CA PRO A 42 5.33 -7.06 -13.18
C PRO A 42 4.15 -7.00 -14.18
N GLY A 43 4.29 -7.61 -15.36
CA GLY A 43 3.31 -7.56 -16.44
C GLY A 43 3.54 -6.37 -17.38
N GLU A 44 2.88 -6.40 -18.53
CA GLU A 44 2.84 -5.31 -19.51
C GLU A 44 1.70 -4.35 -19.16
N THR A 45 1.91 -3.06 -19.41
CA THR A 45 0.85 -2.06 -19.28
C THR A 45 0.02 -1.98 -20.56
N THR A 46 -1.29 -1.85 -20.41
CA THR A 46 -2.25 -1.76 -21.51
C THR A 46 -2.87 -0.37 -21.55
N GLY A 47 -3.08 0.16 -22.76
CA GLY A 47 -3.79 1.41 -22.99
C GLY A 47 -3.08 2.65 -22.42
N ASP A 48 -3.80 3.78 -22.48
CA ASP A 48 -3.33 5.08 -21.99
C ASP A 48 -3.47 5.24 -20.47
N ASP A 49 -4.23 4.35 -19.82
CA ASP A 49 -4.50 4.37 -18.38
C ASP A 49 -3.47 3.58 -17.56
N GLU A 50 -2.42 3.06 -18.22
CA GLU A 50 -1.31 2.29 -17.62
C GLU A 50 -1.78 1.14 -16.73
N THR A 51 -2.93 0.55 -17.04
CA THR A 51 -3.42 -0.65 -16.35
C THR A 51 -2.50 -1.84 -16.64
N VAL A 52 -2.23 -2.69 -15.66
CA VAL A 52 -1.38 -3.86 -15.87
C VAL A 52 -2.24 -5.03 -16.37
N ASP A 53 -1.82 -5.65 -17.48
CA ASP A 53 -2.39 -6.91 -17.91
C ASP A 53 -1.90 -8.03 -17.00
N MET A 54 -2.74 -8.40 -16.03
CA MET A 54 -2.45 -9.46 -15.07
C MET A 54 -2.13 -10.81 -15.72
N SER A 55 -2.58 -11.08 -16.96
CA SER A 55 -2.28 -12.33 -17.68
C SER A 55 -0.81 -12.44 -18.12
N THR A 56 -0.11 -11.31 -18.21
CA THR A 56 1.31 -11.24 -18.56
C THR A 56 2.24 -11.25 -17.34
N THR A 57 1.66 -11.22 -16.13
CA THR A 57 2.42 -11.24 -14.88
C THR A 57 2.92 -12.65 -14.53
N LYS A 58 3.92 -12.71 -13.65
CA LYS A 58 4.37 -13.97 -13.03
C LYS A 58 4.66 -13.72 -11.57
N ASN A 59 4.11 -14.54 -10.68
CA ASN A 59 4.26 -14.42 -9.23
C ASN A 59 3.81 -13.05 -8.67
N VAL A 60 2.85 -12.38 -9.33
CA VAL A 60 2.21 -11.15 -8.85
C VAL A 60 0.77 -11.49 -8.50
N LYS A 61 0.34 -11.14 -7.29
CA LYS A 61 -1.00 -11.48 -6.80
C LYS A 61 -2.06 -10.48 -7.29
N TRP A 62 -1.72 -9.20 -7.24
CA TRP A 62 -2.55 -8.08 -7.68
C TRP A 62 -1.67 -6.85 -7.92
N VAL A 63 -2.23 -5.86 -8.61
CA VAL A 63 -1.60 -4.55 -8.85
C VAL A 63 -2.64 -3.48 -8.55
N ALA A 64 -2.24 -2.43 -7.84
CA ALA A 64 -3.08 -1.27 -7.56
C ALA A 64 -2.43 -0.01 -8.16
N LYS A 65 -3.18 0.74 -8.97
CA LYS A 65 -2.72 2.01 -9.53
C LYS A 65 -2.66 3.08 -8.43
N LEU A 66 -1.47 3.63 -8.20
CA LEU A 66 -1.26 4.78 -7.31
C LEU A 66 -1.34 6.07 -8.11
N GLY A 67 -1.10 7.20 -7.44
CA GLY A 67 -0.81 8.44 -8.13
C GLY A 67 0.57 8.40 -8.81
N SER A 68 1.01 9.53 -9.35
CA SER A 68 2.24 9.60 -10.15
C SER A 68 3.53 9.51 -9.31
N GLN A 69 3.44 9.73 -7.99
CA GLN A 69 4.57 9.69 -7.06
C GLN A 69 4.18 9.05 -5.73
N ALA A 70 4.96 8.07 -5.28
CA ALA A 70 4.82 7.40 -3.99
C ALA A 70 6.21 7.21 -3.36
N TYR A 71 6.54 8.07 -2.39
CA TYR A 71 7.82 8.02 -1.66
C TYR A 71 7.66 7.53 -0.21
N GLY A 72 6.43 7.43 0.29
CA GLY A 72 6.13 6.88 1.60
C GLY A 72 6.29 5.37 1.61
N ASN A 73 6.79 4.82 2.72
CA ASN A 73 6.89 3.37 2.88
C ASN A 73 5.51 2.75 3.13
N VAL A 74 5.33 1.54 2.63
CA VAL A 74 4.11 0.76 2.81
C VAL A 74 4.02 0.23 4.22
N THR A 75 2.82 0.26 4.79
CA THR A 75 2.48 -0.35 6.08
C THR A 75 1.38 -1.38 5.86
N ILE A 76 1.50 -2.55 6.47
CA ILE A 76 0.54 -3.64 6.32
C ILE A 76 0.08 -4.05 7.71
N ALA A 77 -1.22 -3.96 7.99
CA ALA A 77 -1.77 -4.40 9.26
C ALA A 77 -3.25 -4.73 9.15
N ASP A 78 -3.71 -5.75 9.87
CA ASP A 78 -5.11 -6.15 9.96
C ASP A 78 -5.81 -6.31 8.60
N GLY A 79 -5.14 -6.94 7.62
CA GLY A 79 -5.71 -7.18 6.29
C GLY A 79 -5.72 -5.96 5.38
N ARG A 80 -5.00 -4.90 5.72
CA ARG A 80 -4.97 -3.64 4.97
C ARG A 80 -3.55 -3.20 4.63
N VAL A 81 -3.41 -2.58 3.46
CA VAL A 81 -2.18 -1.98 2.96
C VAL A 81 -2.35 -0.47 2.91
N TYR A 82 -1.47 0.26 3.60
CA TYR A 82 -1.45 1.72 3.62
C TYR A 82 -0.24 2.25 2.86
N VAL A 83 -0.48 3.17 1.92
CA VAL A 83 0.56 3.73 1.06
C VAL A 83 0.36 5.22 0.83
N GLY A 84 1.42 6.00 1.07
CA GLY A 84 1.45 7.42 0.76
C GLY A 84 1.70 7.67 -0.73
N THR A 85 0.88 8.50 -1.34
CA THR A 85 0.88 8.81 -2.78
C THR A 85 0.34 10.22 -3.03
N ASN A 86 0.24 10.66 -4.28
CA ASN A 86 -0.49 11.87 -4.68
C ASN A 86 -1.85 11.51 -5.35
N ASN A 87 -2.56 12.54 -5.82
CA ASN A 87 -3.88 12.44 -6.42
C ASN A 87 -3.91 12.36 -7.96
N GLU A 88 -2.79 12.07 -8.63
CA GLU A 88 -2.70 11.92 -10.11
C GLU A 88 -3.35 10.61 -10.64
N SER A 89 -4.10 9.92 -9.78
CA SER A 89 -5.05 8.89 -10.15
C SER A 89 -6.24 9.02 -9.20
N PRO A 90 -7.11 10.01 -9.44
CA PRO A 90 -8.11 10.45 -8.47
C PRO A 90 -9.12 9.35 -8.17
N ARG A 91 -9.41 9.15 -6.88
CA ARG A 91 -10.39 8.16 -6.39
C ARG A 91 -11.70 8.76 -5.92
N ASP A 92 -11.74 10.08 -5.70
CA ASP A 92 -12.92 10.82 -5.29
C ASP A 92 -13.12 12.04 -6.20
N PRO A 93 -14.23 12.13 -6.97
CA PRO A 93 -14.50 13.28 -7.84
C PRO A 93 -14.71 14.60 -7.09
N LYS A 94 -14.87 14.58 -5.75
CA LYS A 94 -14.94 15.80 -4.94
C LYS A 94 -13.57 16.44 -4.72
N HIS A 95 -12.49 15.70 -4.97
CA HIS A 95 -11.12 16.11 -4.73
C HIS A 95 -10.33 16.05 -6.04
N GLU A 96 -10.43 17.11 -6.83
CA GLU A 96 -9.67 17.27 -8.07
C GLU A 96 -8.38 18.06 -7.84
N GLY A 97 -7.37 17.81 -8.68
CA GLY A 97 -6.08 18.50 -8.64
C GLY A 97 -5.09 17.94 -7.63
N ASP A 98 -3.96 18.63 -7.48
CA ASP A 98 -2.81 18.16 -6.71
C ASP A 98 -3.09 18.13 -5.20
N HIS A 99 -2.98 16.93 -4.62
CA HIS A 99 -3.16 16.64 -3.20
C HIS A 99 -2.17 15.56 -2.76
N GLY A 100 -1.78 15.62 -1.48
CA GLY A 100 -1.14 14.49 -0.82
C GLY A 100 -2.20 13.47 -0.39
N ASN A 101 -2.03 12.21 -0.76
CA ASN A 101 -2.96 11.14 -0.42
C ASN A 101 -2.28 10.05 0.41
N VAL A 102 -3.08 9.37 1.25
CA VAL A 102 -2.76 8.04 1.75
C VAL A 102 -3.89 7.11 1.32
N TYR A 103 -3.56 6.06 0.58
CA TYR A 103 -4.52 5.04 0.18
C TYR A 103 -4.51 3.90 1.19
N CYS A 104 -5.70 3.39 1.51
CA CYS A 104 -5.90 2.11 2.16
C CYS A 104 -6.47 1.13 1.15
N LEU A 105 -5.78 0.00 0.98
CA LEU A 105 -6.16 -1.08 0.07
C LEU A 105 -6.42 -2.36 0.86
N ASP A 106 -7.26 -3.24 0.34
CA ASP A 106 -7.40 -4.61 0.85
C ASP A 106 -6.12 -5.40 0.55
N GLU A 107 -5.54 -6.06 1.56
CA GLU A 107 -4.28 -6.80 1.40
C GLU A 107 -4.41 -8.02 0.47
N LYS A 108 -5.58 -8.64 0.41
CA LYS A 108 -5.78 -9.86 -0.37
C LYS A 108 -6.04 -9.57 -1.83
N THR A 109 -6.77 -8.50 -2.14
CA THR A 109 -7.22 -8.19 -3.49
C THR A 109 -6.54 -6.96 -4.11
N GLY A 110 -5.98 -6.07 -3.30
CA GLY A 110 -5.48 -4.76 -3.75
C GLY A 110 -6.59 -3.74 -4.00
N ASP A 111 -7.84 -4.08 -3.67
CA ASP A 111 -8.98 -3.19 -3.90
C ASP A 111 -8.88 -1.94 -3.04
N PHE A 112 -9.26 -0.81 -3.63
CA PHE A 112 -9.34 0.45 -2.91
C PHE A 112 -10.44 0.41 -1.84
N LEU A 113 -10.08 0.75 -0.59
CA LEU A 113 -11.02 0.80 0.53
C LEU A 113 -11.39 2.24 0.89
N TRP A 114 -10.39 3.08 1.14
CA TRP A 114 -10.57 4.49 1.46
C TRP A 114 -9.28 5.29 1.20
N GLN A 115 -9.37 6.62 1.24
CA GLN A 115 -8.22 7.52 1.18
C GLN A 115 -8.30 8.63 2.22
N LEU A 116 -7.14 9.05 2.73
CA LEU A 116 -6.94 10.36 3.31
C LEU A 116 -6.51 11.30 2.17
N VAL A 117 -7.15 12.46 2.06
CA VAL A 117 -6.80 13.50 1.08
C VAL A 117 -6.37 14.75 1.84
N VAL A 118 -5.19 15.27 1.55
CA VAL A 118 -4.62 16.46 2.19
C VAL A 118 -4.32 17.53 1.15
N PRO A 119 -4.94 18.71 1.23
CA PRO A 119 -4.65 19.82 0.33
C PRO A 119 -3.21 20.30 0.44
N LYS A 120 -2.66 20.66 -0.71
CA LYS A 120 -1.35 21.31 -0.81
C LYS A 120 -1.29 22.63 -0.05
N LEU A 121 -0.08 23.03 0.35
CA LEU A 121 0.15 24.37 0.93
C LEU A 121 0.12 25.44 -0.17
N GLY A 122 -0.55 26.56 0.10
CA GLY A 122 -0.66 27.69 -0.84
C GLY A 122 0.66 28.43 -1.11
N ALA A 123 1.72 28.15 -0.34
CA ALA A 123 3.06 28.72 -0.54
C ALA A 123 3.81 28.11 -1.74
N GLY A 124 3.22 27.12 -2.42
CA GLY A 124 3.78 26.46 -3.60
C GLY A 124 5.07 25.70 -3.29
N LYS A 125 5.93 25.57 -4.31
CA LYS A 125 7.11 24.69 -4.32
C LYS A 125 8.10 24.88 -3.16
N VAL A 126 8.12 26.06 -2.55
CA VAL A 126 9.05 26.36 -1.45
C VAL A 126 8.68 25.58 -0.18
N SER A 127 7.40 25.26 0.01
CA SER A 127 6.91 24.55 1.20
C SER A 127 6.29 23.20 0.88
N ASP A 128 5.80 23.00 -0.34
CA ASP A 128 5.13 21.76 -0.76
C ASP A 128 5.35 21.55 -2.25
N TRP A 129 6.14 20.54 -2.59
CA TRP A 129 6.52 20.29 -3.97
C TRP A 129 5.34 19.73 -4.77
N GLU A 130 5.17 20.22 -5.99
CA GLU A 130 4.09 19.79 -6.90
C GLU A 130 4.13 18.28 -7.11
N PHE A 131 2.95 17.66 -7.05
CA PHE A 131 2.75 16.22 -7.20
C PHE A 131 3.47 15.35 -6.16
N LEU A 132 4.16 15.92 -5.17
CA LEU A 132 4.76 15.10 -4.13
C LEU A 132 3.65 14.50 -3.25
N GLY A 133 3.64 13.17 -3.11
CA GLY A 133 2.68 12.49 -2.24
C GLY A 133 2.95 12.69 -0.75
N ILE A 134 2.15 12.02 0.08
CA ILE A 134 2.49 11.88 1.52
C ILE A 134 3.70 10.96 1.65
N CYS A 135 4.80 11.47 2.20
CA CYS A 135 6.04 10.71 2.40
C CYS A 135 6.10 10.00 3.76
N SER A 136 5.15 10.27 4.66
CA SER A 136 5.09 9.61 5.96
C SER A 136 4.79 8.13 5.78
N SER A 137 5.53 7.28 6.50
CA SER A 137 5.18 5.87 6.65
C SER A 137 4.08 5.78 7.70
N PRO A 138 2.88 5.29 7.37
CA PRO A 138 1.83 5.13 8.37
C PRO A 138 2.29 4.27 9.54
N ALA A 139 1.70 4.49 10.72
CA ALA A 139 1.90 3.64 11.88
C ALA A 139 0.56 3.16 12.41
N VAL A 140 0.40 1.87 12.58
CA VAL A 140 -0.84 1.24 13.07
C VAL A 140 -0.66 0.83 14.52
N VAL A 141 -1.58 1.29 15.37
CA VAL A 141 -1.63 0.93 16.80
C VAL A 141 -3.07 0.63 17.17
N GLY A 142 -3.39 -0.65 17.38
CA GLY A 142 -4.77 -1.09 17.56
C GLY A 142 -5.61 -0.77 16.32
N ASP A 143 -6.74 -0.10 16.50
CA ASP A 143 -7.68 0.26 15.43
C ASP A 143 -7.36 1.59 14.73
N ARG A 144 -6.17 2.15 14.95
CA ARG A 144 -5.79 3.50 14.53
C ARG A 144 -4.59 3.53 13.60
N VAL A 145 -4.64 4.42 12.61
CA VAL A 145 -3.56 4.65 11.63
C VAL A 145 -3.07 6.08 11.78
N PHE A 146 -1.81 6.26 12.17
CA PHE A 146 -1.19 7.56 12.35
C PHE A 146 -0.36 7.95 11.13
N VAL A 147 -0.48 9.21 10.70
CA VAL A 147 0.22 9.74 9.52
C VAL A 147 0.71 11.15 9.82
N VAL A 148 1.91 11.50 9.36
CA VAL A 148 2.37 12.89 9.28
C VAL A 148 2.03 13.46 7.90
N THR A 149 1.22 14.50 7.84
CA THR A 149 0.81 15.12 6.58
C THR A 149 1.90 16.04 5.99
N ASN A 150 1.75 16.43 4.71
CA ASN A 150 2.56 17.49 4.07
C ASN A 150 2.42 18.87 4.76
N ARG A 151 1.51 19.00 5.72
CA ARG A 151 1.28 20.21 6.52
C ARG A 151 1.94 20.15 7.90
N CYS A 152 2.77 19.15 8.15
CA CYS A 152 3.43 18.91 9.44
C CYS A 152 2.45 18.61 10.58
N GLU A 153 1.30 18.00 10.27
CA GLU A 153 0.28 17.60 11.25
C GLU A 153 0.35 16.09 11.47
N VAL A 154 0.15 15.65 12.71
CA VAL A 154 -0.11 14.23 13.02
C VAL A 154 -1.63 14.02 13.03
N VAL A 155 -2.11 13.11 12.19
CA VAL A 155 -3.54 12.75 12.09
C VAL A 155 -3.76 11.27 12.38
N CYS A 156 -5.00 10.91 12.74
CA CYS A 156 -5.47 9.56 13.02
C CYS A 156 -6.94 9.38 12.61
#